data_AF-A0A8X7MI18-F1
#
_entry.id   AF-A0A8X7MI18-F1
#
_cell.length_a   1.000
_cell.length_b   1.000
_cell.length_c   1.000
_cell.angle_alpha   90.00
_cell.angle_beta   90.00
_cell.angle_gamma   90.00
#
_symmetry.space_group_name_H-M   'P 1'
#
loop_
_entity.id
_entity.type
_entity.pdbx_description
1 polymer ?
#
loop_
_entity_poly.entity_id
_entity_poly.type
_entity_poly.pdbx_seq_one_letter_code
_entity_poly.pdbx_strand_id
1 'polypeptide(L)'
;MLTLSTSSSSLAAILDRTGIILPFAGLLLAVLAFVYNDRAPFTRSRRPGLHYPDAAWPLVGHTLQAIKMVANRDLDKALAFTRQSKIGGWQLSIIGQGNFISLSRPEYIEAMQKTHFESFEKGDFFRDRFADVLGRNGIFVADGHAWKHARKTASHIFSAGQFRNWVQVVVHEELDKVVSLLNAITKENASAEKGEKNQKAVIALPELFFRYTLNSFSRMAFGADIGCLTNDPACLDMPVEFAVAFDYAQNVINERLV
;
A
#
# COMPACT_ATOMS: atom_id res chain seq x y z
N MET A 1 -23.27 32.23 -45.43
CA MET A 1 -23.41 33.33 -44.46
C MET A 1 -24.00 32.72 -43.19
N LEU A 2 -23.18 32.38 -42.20
CA LEU A 2 -23.64 31.95 -40.87
C LEU A 2 -23.04 32.91 -39.86
N THR A 3 -23.88 33.84 -39.41
CA THR A 3 -23.56 34.87 -38.42
C THR A 3 -23.69 34.27 -37.02
N LEU A 4 -22.56 34.10 -36.34
CA LEU A 4 -22.47 33.80 -34.91
C LEU A 4 -22.97 35.02 -34.13
N SER A 5 -24.20 34.96 -33.63
CA SER A 5 -24.76 35.92 -32.67
C SER A 5 -25.32 35.12 -31.51
N THR A 6 -24.76 35.31 -30.30
CA THR A 6 -25.44 35.23 -28.97
C THR A 6 -24.49 35.11 -27.75
N SER A 7 -23.16 35.25 -27.86
CA SER A 7 -22.28 35.08 -26.67
C SER A 7 -22.06 36.32 -25.78
N SER A 8 -22.53 37.52 -26.16
CA SER A 8 -22.11 38.76 -25.46
C SER A 8 -22.95 39.15 -24.24
N SER A 9 -24.24 38.81 -24.18
CA SER A 9 -25.15 39.29 -23.12
C SER A 9 -24.94 38.58 -21.78
N SER A 10 -24.53 37.31 -21.80
CA SER A 10 -24.26 36.53 -20.59
C SER A 10 -22.94 36.94 -19.92
N LEU A 11 -21.92 37.25 -20.72
CA LEU A 11 -20.59 37.61 -20.23
C LEU A 11 -20.58 38.98 -19.54
N ALA A 12 -21.32 39.94 -20.09
CA ALA A 12 -21.50 41.26 -19.50
C ALA A 12 -22.25 41.20 -18.15
N ALA A 13 -23.34 40.42 -18.07
CA ALA A 13 -24.10 40.25 -16.83
C ALA A 13 -23.30 39.55 -15.71
N ILE A 14 -22.38 38.65 -16.07
CA ILE A 14 -21.48 38.00 -15.12
C ILE A 14 -20.42 39.00 -14.62
N LEU A 15 -19.90 39.85 -15.50
CA LEU A 15 -18.91 40.89 -15.16
C LEU A 15 -19.49 41.93 -14.20
N ASP A 16 -20.73 42.36 -14.41
CA ASP A 16 -21.43 43.31 -13.52
C ASP A 16 -21.70 42.72 -12.12
N ARG A 17 -21.88 41.41 -12.02
CA ARG A 17 -22.20 40.70 -10.77
C ARG A 17 -20.97 40.27 -9.97
N THR A 18 -19.83 40.08 -10.65
CA THR A 18 -18.59 39.52 -10.04
C THR A 18 -17.39 40.47 -10.12
N GLY A 19 -17.50 41.57 -10.86
CA GLY A 19 -16.42 42.53 -11.08
C GLY A 19 -15.22 41.94 -11.83
N ILE A 20 -14.03 42.52 -11.59
CA ILE A 20 -12.75 42.13 -12.22
C ILE A 20 -12.23 40.77 -11.69
N ILE A 21 -12.83 40.23 -10.63
CA ILE A 21 -12.33 39.04 -9.92
C ILE A 21 -12.41 37.79 -10.81
N LEU A 22 -13.53 37.56 -11.48
CA LEU A 22 -13.72 36.39 -12.34
C LEU A 22 -12.80 36.37 -13.58
N PRO A 23 -12.66 37.45 -14.37
CA PRO A 23 -11.73 37.44 -15.50
C PRO A 23 -10.27 37.34 -15.04
N PHE A 24 -9.91 37.94 -13.89
CA PHE A 24 -8.58 37.78 -13.33
C PHE A 24 -8.30 36.33 -12.89
N ALA A 25 -9.26 35.68 -12.25
CA ALA A 25 -9.17 34.26 -11.89
C ALA A 25 -9.08 33.36 -13.13
N GLY A 26 -9.85 33.65 -14.18
CA GLY A 26 -9.79 32.94 -15.45
C GLY A 26 -8.44 33.09 -16.16
N LEU A 27 -7.89 34.32 -16.18
CA LEU A 27 -6.55 34.59 -16.70
C LEU A 27 -5.48 33.86 -15.89
N LEU A 28 -5.57 33.90 -14.56
CA LEU A 28 -4.64 33.19 -13.67
C LEU A 28 -4.68 31.68 -13.94
N LEU A 29 -5.87 31.08 -14.06
CA LEU A 29 -6.02 29.66 -14.39
C LEU A 29 -5.44 29.33 -15.77
N ALA A 30 -5.63 30.19 -16.77
CA ALA A 30 -5.05 30.01 -18.10
C ALA A 30 -3.52 30.09 -18.06
N VAL A 31 -2.95 31.06 -17.33
CA VAL A 31 -1.50 31.18 -17.11
C VAL A 31 -0.96 29.95 -16.39
N LEU A 32 -1.63 29.49 -15.34
CA LEU A 32 -1.24 28.28 -14.61
C LEU A 32 -1.33 27.05 -15.51
N ALA A 33 -2.38 26.90 -16.32
CA ALA A 33 -2.51 25.78 -17.25
C ALA A 33 -1.43 25.81 -18.35
N PHE A 34 -0.98 26.99 -18.75
CA PHE A 34 0.12 27.15 -19.69
C PHE A 34 1.47 26.79 -19.06
N VAL A 35 1.74 27.27 -17.84
CA VAL A 35 2.98 26.99 -17.09
C VAL A 35 3.08 25.52 -16.66
N TYR A 36 1.95 24.94 -16.25
CA TYR A 36 1.80 23.57 -15.79
C TYR A 36 1.01 22.76 -16.83
N ASN A 37 1.45 22.80 -18.09
CA ASN A 37 0.78 22.13 -19.21
C ASN A 37 0.86 20.59 -19.16
N ASP A 38 1.88 20.06 -18.49
CA ASP A 38 2.22 18.65 -18.47
C ASP A 38 2.34 18.08 -17.04
N ARG A 39 1.97 18.86 -16.02
CA ARG A 39 2.20 18.50 -14.62
C ARG A 39 1.25 19.21 -13.68
N ALA A 40 1.21 18.75 -12.43
CA ALA A 40 0.43 19.39 -11.38
C ALA A 40 1.15 20.65 -10.84
N PRO A 41 0.42 21.63 -10.27
CA PRO A 41 1.01 22.78 -9.60
C PRO A 41 2.02 22.35 -8.53
N PHE A 42 3.06 23.17 -8.34
CA PHE A 42 4.14 22.96 -7.36
C PHE A 42 5.01 21.70 -7.57
N THR A 43 4.82 20.96 -8.65
CA THR A 43 5.71 19.84 -8.99
C THR A 43 6.90 20.33 -9.81
N ARG A 44 8.03 19.64 -9.65
CA ARG A 44 9.24 19.88 -10.46
C ARG A 44 9.03 19.37 -11.87
N SER A 45 9.63 20.05 -12.85
CA SER A 45 9.64 19.65 -14.26
C SER A 45 10.23 18.25 -14.47
N ARG A 46 9.98 17.70 -15.66
CA ARG A 46 10.55 16.43 -16.12
C ARG A 46 12.06 16.36 -15.88
N ARG A 47 12.53 15.28 -15.26
CA ARG A 47 13.96 15.00 -15.13
C ARG A 47 14.51 14.35 -16.41
N PRO A 48 15.63 14.83 -16.95
CA PRO A 48 16.30 14.18 -18.08
C PRO A 48 16.66 12.72 -17.75
N GLY A 49 16.57 11.85 -18.76
CA GLY A 49 16.90 10.43 -18.64
C GLY A 49 15.74 9.53 -18.18
N LEU A 50 14.82 10.03 -17.34
CA LEU A 50 13.60 9.28 -16.97
C LEU A 50 12.59 9.28 -18.12
N HIS A 51 11.85 8.17 -18.24
CA HIS A 51 10.66 8.13 -19.07
C HIS A 51 9.56 8.98 -18.41
N TYR A 52 8.90 9.82 -19.21
CA TYR A 52 7.81 10.68 -18.78
C TYR A 52 6.64 10.40 -19.71
N PRO A 53 5.56 9.76 -19.24
CA PRO A 53 4.45 9.40 -20.11
C PRO A 53 3.78 10.62 -20.77
N ASP A 54 3.23 10.43 -21.97
CA ASP A 54 2.59 11.52 -22.72
C ASP A 54 1.16 11.84 -22.22
N ALA A 55 0.61 11.02 -21.32
CA ALA A 55 -0.76 11.11 -20.84
C ALA A 55 -0.96 12.18 -19.72
N ALA A 56 -0.12 13.21 -19.68
CA ALA A 56 -0.19 14.27 -18.69
C ALA A 56 -1.14 15.39 -19.10
N TRP A 57 -1.98 15.86 -18.18
CA TRP A 57 -2.96 16.93 -18.43
C TRP A 57 -2.55 18.23 -17.74
N PRO A 58 -2.90 19.40 -18.29
CA PRO A 58 -2.64 20.68 -17.64
C PRO A 58 -3.23 20.72 -16.23
N LEU A 59 -2.47 21.23 -15.26
CA LEU A 59 -2.82 21.33 -13.83
C LEU A 59 -3.02 19.99 -13.09
N VAL A 60 -3.30 18.90 -13.81
CA VAL A 60 -3.61 17.58 -13.24
C VAL A 60 -2.42 16.63 -13.31
N GLY A 61 -1.51 16.88 -14.25
CA GLY A 61 -0.42 15.97 -14.56
C GLY A 61 -0.95 14.58 -14.91
N HIS A 62 -0.35 13.58 -14.28
CA HIS A 62 -0.60 12.15 -14.51
C HIS A 62 -1.60 11.54 -13.53
N THR A 63 -2.31 12.35 -12.74
CA THR A 63 -3.15 11.86 -11.64
C THR A 63 -4.16 10.80 -12.09
N LEU A 64 -4.86 11.01 -13.22
CA LEU A 64 -5.81 10.03 -13.75
C LEU A 64 -5.15 8.73 -14.21
N GLN A 65 -3.95 8.81 -14.78
CA GLN A 65 -3.18 7.64 -15.18
C GLN A 65 -2.70 6.86 -13.94
N ALA A 66 -2.22 7.56 -12.92
CA ALA A 66 -1.80 6.97 -11.65
C ALA A 66 -2.97 6.22 -10.99
N ILE A 67 -4.14 6.85 -10.84
CA ILE A 67 -5.34 6.20 -10.29
C ILE A 67 -5.70 4.92 -11.08
N LYS A 68 -5.69 4.98 -12.41
CA LYS A 68 -5.97 3.80 -13.26
C LYS A 68 -4.92 2.70 -13.09
N MET A 69 -3.64 3.05 -12.96
CA MET A 69 -2.57 2.07 -12.77
C MET A 69 -2.70 1.37 -11.42
N VAL A 70 -3.02 2.12 -10.36
CA VAL A 70 -3.20 1.54 -9.02
C VAL A 70 -4.47 0.70 -8.94
N ALA A 71 -5.60 1.22 -9.43
CA ALA A 71 -6.89 0.50 -9.42
C ALA A 71 -6.80 -0.85 -10.17
N ASN A 72 -6.05 -0.89 -11.28
CA ASN A 72 -5.88 -2.11 -12.07
C ASN A 72 -4.69 -2.97 -11.65
N ARG A 73 -3.91 -2.55 -10.63
CA ARG A 73 -2.64 -3.21 -10.23
C ARG A 73 -1.71 -3.50 -11.43
N ASP A 74 -1.55 -2.51 -12.29
CA ASP A 74 -0.99 -2.68 -13.63
C ASP A 74 0.55 -2.69 -13.63
N LEU A 75 1.12 -3.82 -13.21
CA LEU A 75 2.56 -4.04 -13.18
C LEU A 75 3.20 -4.06 -14.57
N ASP A 76 2.46 -4.47 -15.59
CA ASP A 76 2.94 -4.52 -16.98
C ASP A 76 3.17 -3.12 -17.54
N LYS A 77 2.29 -2.15 -17.25
CA LYS A 77 2.54 -0.75 -17.60
C LYS A 77 3.76 -0.18 -16.89
N ALA A 78 3.92 -0.45 -15.59
CA ALA A 78 5.10 -0.01 -14.85
C ALA A 78 6.40 -0.58 -15.45
N LEU A 79 6.39 -1.84 -15.88
CA LEU A 79 7.50 -2.48 -16.57
C LEU A 79 7.74 -1.86 -17.95
N ALA A 80 6.68 -1.58 -18.72
CA ALA A 80 6.79 -0.94 -20.03
C ALA A 80 7.42 0.45 -19.93
N PHE A 81 7.01 1.29 -18.97
CA PHE A 81 7.62 2.60 -18.72
C PHE A 81 9.09 2.50 -18.35
N THR A 82 9.43 1.50 -17.53
CA THR A 82 10.82 1.23 -17.14
C THR A 82 11.69 0.89 -18.35
N ARG A 83 11.19 0.04 -19.27
CA ARG A 83 11.90 -0.35 -20.49
C ARG A 83 12.09 0.80 -21.48
N GLN A 84 11.21 1.79 -21.47
CA GLN A 84 11.32 2.99 -22.30
C GLN A 84 12.36 4.01 -21.78
N SER A 85 12.85 3.81 -20.56
CA SER A 85 13.84 4.66 -19.93
C SER A 85 15.25 4.10 -20.12
N LYS A 86 16.17 4.91 -20.64
CA LYS A 86 17.60 4.52 -20.76
C LYS A 86 18.24 4.25 -19.40
N ILE A 87 17.73 4.88 -18.34
CA ILE A 87 18.26 4.73 -17.00
C ILE A 87 17.42 3.78 -16.14
N GLY A 88 16.35 3.15 -16.65
CA GLY A 88 15.54 2.21 -15.87
C GLY A 88 14.68 2.89 -14.79
N GLY A 89 14.07 4.02 -15.14
CA GLY A 89 13.13 4.70 -14.26
C GLY A 89 12.18 5.66 -14.98
N TRP A 90 11.05 5.96 -14.34
CA TRP A 90 10.01 6.84 -14.89
C TRP A 90 9.48 7.81 -13.85
N GLN A 91 8.92 8.92 -14.31
CA GLN A 91 8.40 10.00 -13.48
C GLN A 91 6.93 10.28 -13.83
N LEU A 92 6.10 10.42 -12.79
CA LEU A 92 4.74 10.95 -12.86
C LEU A 92 4.64 12.20 -12.00
N SER A 93 3.68 13.06 -12.35
CA SER A 93 3.28 14.21 -11.53
C SER A 93 1.85 14.00 -11.07
N ILE A 94 1.62 13.99 -9.76
CA ILE A 94 0.33 13.67 -9.15
C ILE A 94 -0.11 14.85 -8.27
N ILE A 95 -1.35 15.30 -8.42
CA ILE A 95 -1.92 16.35 -7.57
C ILE A 95 -1.85 15.91 -6.11
N GLY A 96 -1.40 16.81 -5.22
CA GLY A 96 -1.34 16.57 -3.77
C GLY A 96 -0.19 15.69 -3.29
N GLN A 97 0.42 14.88 -4.17
CA GLN A 97 1.57 14.01 -3.84
C GLN A 97 2.89 14.52 -4.41
N GLY A 98 2.85 15.29 -5.50
CA GLY A 98 4.05 15.83 -6.13
C GLY A 98 4.61 14.93 -7.23
N ASN A 99 5.94 14.81 -7.30
CA ASN A 99 6.59 13.94 -8.28
C ASN A 99 6.76 12.53 -7.72
N PHE A 100 6.19 11.56 -8.40
CA PHE A 100 6.44 10.16 -8.17
C PHE A 100 7.54 9.68 -9.12
N ILE A 101 8.62 9.10 -8.59
CA ILE A 101 9.72 8.58 -9.40
C ILE A 101 9.90 7.10 -9.06
N SER A 102 9.80 6.25 -10.07
CA SER A 102 10.13 4.83 -9.98
C SER A 102 11.53 4.58 -10.52
N LEU A 103 12.30 3.79 -9.78
CA LEU A 103 13.67 3.40 -10.11
C LEU A 103 13.79 1.89 -9.94
N SER A 104 14.33 1.18 -10.94
CA SER A 104 14.32 -0.30 -10.94
C SER A 104 15.69 -0.95 -11.08
N ARG A 105 16.79 -0.19 -11.13
CA ARG A 105 18.15 -0.75 -11.26
C ARG A 105 18.74 -1.11 -9.89
N PRO A 106 19.52 -2.20 -9.78
CA PRO A 106 20.16 -2.60 -8.53
C PRO A 106 21.00 -1.49 -7.89
N GLU A 107 21.81 -0.78 -8.68
CA GLU A 107 22.61 0.35 -8.22
C GLU A 107 21.79 1.48 -7.58
N TYR A 108 20.54 1.70 -8.00
CA TYR A 108 19.65 2.68 -7.34
C TYR A 108 19.08 2.16 -6.03
N ILE A 109 18.74 0.88 -5.98
CA ILE A 109 18.27 0.24 -4.75
C ILE A 109 19.40 0.26 -3.71
N GLU A 110 20.64 -0.04 -4.10
CA GLU A 110 21.79 0.08 -3.21
C GLU A 110 22.01 1.53 -2.76
N ALA A 111 21.93 2.49 -3.69
CA ALA A 111 22.06 3.90 -3.35
C ALA A 111 21.01 4.34 -2.31
N MET A 112 19.75 3.93 -2.48
CA MET A 112 18.66 4.30 -1.58
C MET A 112 18.67 3.55 -0.24
N GLN A 113 18.95 2.25 -0.25
CA GLN A 113 18.79 1.38 0.91
C GLN A 113 20.08 1.20 1.73
N LYS A 114 21.23 1.65 1.21
CA LYS A 114 22.54 1.46 1.84
C LYS A 114 23.41 2.71 1.79
N THR A 115 23.77 3.20 0.61
CA THR A 115 24.82 4.23 0.46
C THR A 115 24.38 5.62 0.91
N HIS A 116 23.15 6.01 0.56
CA HIS A 116 22.57 7.33 0.85
C HIS A 116 21.28 7.18 1.66
N PHE A 117 21.22 6.19 2.55
CA PHE A 117 20.01 5.85 3.31
C PHE A 117 19.38 7.05 4.02
N GLU A 118 20.19 7.91 4.64
CA GLU A 118 19.71 9.10 5.35
C GLU A 118 19.12 10.18 4.42
N SER A 119 19.33 10.09 3.11
CA SER A 119 18.75 10.99 2.12
C SER A 119 17.36 10.56 1.64
N PHE A 120 16.91 9.36 2.00
CA PHE A 120 15.64 8.78 1.55
C PHE A 120 14.75 8.42 2.74
N GLU A 121 13.98 9.40 3.19
CA GLU A 121 12.96 9.21 4.23
C GLU A 121 11.62 8.80 3.63
N LYS A 122 10.79 8.10 4.41
CA LYS A 122 9.39 7.84 4.05
C LYS A 122 8.55 9.12 4.12
N GLY A 123 8.86 9.98 5.10
CA GLY A 123 8.27 11.30 5.26
C GLY A 123 6.84 11.28 5.81
N ASP A 124 6.29 12.48 6.02
CA ASP A 124 4.97 12.66 6.65
C ASP A 124 3.82 12.02 5.87
N PHE A 125 3.87 12.07 4.53
CA PHE A 125 2.84 11.45 3.69
C PHE A 125 2.65 9.96 4.01
N PHE A 126 3.74 9.19 4.08
CA PHE A 126 3.68 7.78 4.44
C PHE A 126 3.36 7.61 5.93
N ARG A 127 4.01 8.40 6.80
CA ARG A 127 3.85 8.26 8.24
C ARG A 127 2.42 8.50 8.72
N ASP A 128 1.77 9.55 8.25
CA ASP A 128 0.40 9.89 8.68
C ASP A 128 -0.62 8.83 8.22
N ARG A 129 -0.32 8.11 7.14
CA ARG A 129 -1.20 7.09 6.56
C ARG A 129 -1.15 5.76 7.32
N PHE A 130 -0.02 5.44 7.97
CA PHE A 130 0.21 4.17 8.66
C PHE A 130 0.33 4.28 10.19
N ALA A 131 0.42 5.50 10.74
CA ALA A 131 0.73 5.72 12.16
C ALA A 131 -0.34 5.25 13.14
N ASP A 132 -1.60 5.10 12.72
CA ASP A 132 -2.71 4.64 13.57
C ASP A 132 -2.57 3.15 13.95
N VAL A 133 -2.11 2.32 13.01
CA VAL A 133 -1.92 0.88 13.27
C VAL A 133 -0.48 0.56 13.65
N LEU A 134 0.50 1.15 12.95
CA LEU A 134 1.91 0.81 13.12
C LEU A 134 2.65 1.73 14.08
N GLY A 135 2.00 2.78 14.58
CA GLY A 135 2.58 3.80 15.43
C GLY A 135 3.45 4.79 14.66
N ARG A 136 3.38 6.09 15.01
CA ARG A 136 4.19 7.15 14.37
C ARG A 136 5.70 6.88 14.44
N ASN A 137 6.14 6.25 15.53
CA ASN A 137 7.54 5.87 15.78
C ASN A 137 7.78 4.36 15.62
N GLY A 138 6.84 3.61 15.01
CA GLY A 138 7.00 2.19 14.79
C GLY A 138 8.10 1.86 13.78
N ILE A 139 8.67 0.66 13.88
CA ILE A 139 9.80 0.22 13.04
C ILE A 139 9.53 0.28 11.52
N PHE A 140 8.27 0.20 11.09
CA PHE A 140 7.90 0.26 9.67
C PHE A 140 7.68 1.69 9.16
N VAL A 141 7.41 2.63 10.07
CA VAL A 141 6.94 3.98 9.75
C VAL A 141 8.00 5.04 10.07
N ALA A 142 8.76 4.85 11.13
CA ALA A 142 9.79 5.79 11.55
C ALA A 142 10.88 5.96 10.49
N ASP A 143 11.55 7.12 10.56
CA ASP A 143 12.74 7.46 9.78
C ASP A 143 13.94 7.71 10.72
N GLY A 144 15.13 7.74 10.14
CA GLY A 144 16.37 8.11 10.83
C GLY A 144 16.67 7.31 12.11
N HIS A 145 17.00 8.04 13.18
CA HIS A 145 17.44 7.45 14.44
C HIS A 145 16.37 6.59 15.12
N ALA A 146 15.10 7.01 15.08
CA ALA A 146 13.99 6.26 15.67
C ALA A 146 13.84 4.88 15.02
N TRP A 147 13.90 4.83 13.68
CA TRP A 147 13.92 3.58 12.93
C TRP A 147 15.12 2.70 13.29
N LYS A 148 16.32 3.29 13.33
CA LYS A 148 17.57 2.56 13.64
C LYS A 148 17.52 1.95 15.03
N HIS A 149 16.99 2.69 16.01
CA HIS A 149 16.78 2.20 17.37
C HIS A 149 15.79 1.02 17.39
N ALA A 150 14.60 1.19 16.80
CA ALA A 150 13.59 0.12 16.76
C ALA A 150 14.11 -1.14 16.05
N ARG A 151 14.82 -0.99 14.92
CA ARG A 151 15.44 -2.09 14.19
C ARG A 151 16.51 -2.80 15.00
N LYS A 152 17.36 -2.06 15.70
CA LYS A 152 18.38 -2.64 16.57
C LYS A 152 17.73 -3.48 17.68
N THR A 153 16.72 -2.95 18.35
CA THR A 153 15.96 -3.68 19.37
C THR A 153 15.31 -4.94 18.81
N ALA A 154 14.59 -4.83 17.69
CA ALA A 154 13.93 -5.98 17.05
C ALA A 154 14.94 -7.04 16.57
N SER A 155 16.15 -6.66 16.15
CA SER A 155 17.17 -7.61 15.67
C SER A 155 17.57 -8.66 16.71
N HIS A 156 17.42 -8.37 18.01
CA HIS A 156 17.70 -9.32 19.08
C HIS A 156 16.72 -10.50 19.11
N ILE A 157 15.46 -10.29 18.72
CA ILE A 157 14.42 -11.34 18.60
C ILE A 157 14.84 -12.36 17.53
N PHE A 158 15.52 -11.90 16.48
CA PHE A 158 15.98 -12.73 15.37
C PHE A 158 17.44 -13.18 15.48
N SER A 159 18.01 -13.12 16.69
CA SER A 159 19.35 -13.69 16.92
C SER A 159 19.33 -15.21 16.76
N ALA A 160 20.46 -15.80 16.35
CA ALA A 160 20.55 -17.26 16.16
C ALA A 160 20.16 -18.06 17.42
N GLY A 161 20.48 -17.54 18.62
CA GLY A 161 20.09 -18.13 19.89
C GLY A 161 18.58 -18.10 20.12
N GLN A 162 17.93 -16.95 19.91
CA GLN A 162 16.47 -16.82 20.02
C GLN A 162 15.75 -17.65 18.96
N PHE A 163 16.31 -17.74 17.76
CA PHE A 163 15.74 -18.55 16.70
C PHE A 163 15.67 -20.03 17.09
N ARG A 164 16.79 -20.59 17.58
CA ARG A 164 16.87 -21.99 17.99
C ARG A 164 16.06 -22.30 19.25
N ASN A 165 16.05 -21.40 20.22
CA ASN A 165 15.49 -21.69 21.54
C ASN A 165 14.02 -21.29 21.69
N TRP A 166 13.51 -20.37 20.88
CA TRP A 166 12.15 -19.83 21.02
C TRP A 166 11.34 -19.89 19.73
N VAL A 167 11.82 -19.25 18.66
CA VAL A 167 11.09 -19.18 17.38
C VAL A 167 10.80 -20.57 16.84
N GLN A 168 11.81 -21.44 16.80
CA GLN A 168 11.65 -22.81 16.31
C GLN A 168 10.66 -23.62 17.14
N VAL A 169 10.68 -23.47 18.48
CA VAL A 169 9.75 -24.16 19.38
C VAL A 169 8.32 -23.74 19.10
N VAL A 170 8.05 -22.44 19.07
CA VAL A 170 6.70 -21.91 18.80
C VAL A 170 6.21 -22.35 17.41
N VAL A 171 7.07 -22.28 16.39
CA VAL A 171 6.71 -22.73 15.02
C VAL A 171 6.32 -24.20 15.00
N HIS A 172 7.08 -25.09 15.65
CA HIS A 172 6.75 -26.51 15.68
C HIS A 172 5.45 -26.77 16.45
N GLU A 173 5.25 -26.13 17.60
CA GLU A 173 4.01 -26.29 18.37
C GLU A 173 2.77 -25.80 17.59
N GLU A 174 2.86 -24.67 16.89
CA GLU A 174 1.76 -24.17 16.07
C GLU A 174 1.53 -25.06 14.82
N LEU A 175 2.59 -25.64 14.24
CA LEU A 175 2.47 -26.61 13.14
C LEU A 175 1.81 -27.91 13.62
N ASP A 176 2.15 -28.39 14.81
CA ASP A 176 1.53 -29.58 15.39
C ASP A 176 0.02 -29.38 15.60
N LYS A 177 -0.42 -28.17 15.97
CA LYS A 177 -1.84 -27.79 16.01
C LYS A 177 -2.48 -27.88 14.61
N VAL A 178 -1.83 -27.32 13.58
CA VAL A 178 -2.32 -27.42 12.19
C VAL A 178 -2.45 -28.89 11.76
N VAL A 179 -1.43 -29.71 11.98
CA VAL A 179 -1.45 -31.14 11.62
C VAL A 179 -2.57 -31.87 12.37
N SER A 180 -2.73 -31.60 13.66
CA SER A 180 -3.80 -32.20 14.48
C SER A 180 -5.18 -31.84 13.97
N LEU A 181 -5.39 -30.57 13.62
CA LEU A 181 -6.64 -30.06 13.06
C LEU A 181 -6.95 -30.68 11.69
N LEU A 182 -5.97 -30.76 10.79
CA LEU A 182 -6.14 -31.40 9.48
C LEU A 182 -6.46 -32.91 9.62
N ASN A 183 -5.82 -33.58 10.57
CA ASN A 183 -6.10 -34.98 10.87
C ASN A 183 -7.50 -35.19 11.44
N ALA A 184 -7.95 -34.32 12.35
CA ALA A 184 -9.30 -34.38 12.93
C ALA A 184 -10.37 -34.21 11.85
N ILE A 185 -10.23 -33.20 11.01
CA ILE A 185 -11.14 -32.93 9.90
C ILE A 185 -11.17 -34.11 8.92
N THR A 186 -10.02 -34.69 8.58
CA THR A 186 -9.96 -35.84 7.66
C THR A 186 -10.64 -37.07 8.25
N LYS A 187 -10.46 -37.34 9.55
CA LYS A 187 -11.10 -38.46 10.24
C LYS A 187 -12.63 -38.33 10.29
N GLU A 188 -13.12 -37.13 10.60
CA GLU A 188 -14.56 -36.84 10.67
C GLU A 188 -15.25 -37.10 9.31
N ASN A 189 -14.63 -36.63 8.22
CA ASN A 189 -15.12 -36.88 6.86
C ASN A 189 -15.12 -38.36 6.48
N ALA A 190 -14.12 -39.14 6.92
CA ALA A 190 -14.06 -40.58 6.67
C ALA A 190 -15.13 -41.36 7.45
N SER A 191 -15.55 -40.87 8.62
CA SER A 191 -16.60 -41.50 9.44
C SER A 191 -18.04 -41.19 9.01
N ALA A 192 -18.25 -40.15 8.18
CA ALA A 192 -19.57 -39.69 7.75
C ALA A 192 -20.22 -40.51 6.60
N GLU A 193 -19.62 -41.63 6.18
CA GLU A 193 -20.04 -42.43 5.00
C GLU A 193 -21.38 -43.19 5.13
N LYS A 194 -22.25 -42.90 6.10
CA LYS A 194 -23.56 -43.57 6.21
C LYS A 194 -24.70 -42.62 6.58
N GLY A 195 -25.15 -41.82 5.62
CA GLY A 195 -26.60 -41.55 5.50
C GLY A 195 -27.07 -40.10 5.48
N GLU A 196 -26.28 -39.10 5.87
CA GLU A 196 -26.74 -37.70 5.86
C GLU A 196 -25.70 -36.79 5.18
N LYS A 197 -26.16 -36.11 4.12
CA LYS A 197 -25.48 -35.07 3.31
C LYS A 197 -24.01 -34.83 3.65
N ASN A 198 -23.11 -35.50 2.90
CA ASN A 198 -21.67 -35.27 2.86
C ASN A 198 -21.34 -33.78 2.69
N GLN A 199 -21.21 -33.04 3.78
CA GLN A 199 -20.60 -31.72 3.75
C GLN A 199 -19.10 -31.95 3.83
N LYS A 200 -18.48 -32.21 2.67
CA LYS A 200 -17.02 -32.32 2.53
C LYS A 200 -16.39 -31.14 3.26
N ALA A 201 -15.65 -31.36 4.33
CA ALA A 201 -15.08 -30.25 5.08
C ALA A 201 -14.15 -29.46 4.15
N VAL A 202 -14.51 -28.20 3.89
CA VAL A 202 -13.74 -27.28 3.05
C VAL A 202 -12.91 -26.42 3.97
N ILE A 203 -11.60 -26.44 3.79
CA ILE A 203 -10.67 -25.59 4.54
C ILE A 203 -10.20 -24.47 3.61
N ALA A 204 -10.42 -23.23 4.03
CA ALA A 204 -9.84 -22.07 3.37
C ALA A 204 -8.36 -21.93 3.81
N LEU A 205 -7.43 -22.33 2.94
CA LEU A 205 -5.99 -22.20 3.22
C LEU A 205 -5.55 -20.77 3.60
N PRO A 206 -6.05 -19.68 2.97
CA PRO A 206 -5.68 -18.33 3.37
C PRO A 206 -6.04 -18.02 4.82
N GLU A 207 -7.20 -18.48 5.27
CA GLU A 207 -7.65 -18.28 6.65
C GLU A 207 -6.79 -19.09 7.63
N LEU A 208 -6.53 -20.36 7.32
CA LEU A 208 -5.65 -21.21 8.12
C LEU A 208 -4.24 -20.59 8.24
N PHE A 209 -3.68 -20.10 7.14
CA PHE A 209 -2.36 -19.46 7.13
C PHE A 209 -2.37 -18.14 7.90
N PHE A 210 -3.45 -17.35 7.80
CA PHE A 210 -3.59 -16.13 8.58
C PHE A 210 -3.62 -16.43 10.08
N ARG A 211 -4.45 -17.39 10.51
CA ARG A 211 -4.56 -17.84 11.91
C ARG A 211 -3.23 -18.37 12.44
N TYR A 212 -2.58 -19.26 11.69
CA TYR A 212 -1.26 -19.80 12.04
C TYR A 212 -0.22 -18.68 12.17
N THR A 213 -0.15 -17.78 11.18
CA THR A 213 0.85 -16.70 11.16
C THR A 213 0.64 -15.75 12.32
N LEU A 214 -0.60 -15.33 12.56
CA LEU A 214 -0.93 -14.38 13.60
C LEU A 214 -0.69 -14.98 14.99
N ASN A 215 -1.09 -16.23 15.24
CA ASN A 215 -0.87 -16.89 16.52
C ASN A 215 0.62 -17.13 16.78
N SER A 216 1.33 -17.69 15.78
CA SER A 216 2.77 -17.93 15.85
C SER A 216 3.52 -16.62 16.12
N PHE A 217 3.22 -15.56 15.37
CA PHE A 217 3.90 -14.29 15.53
C PHE A 217 3.59 -13.65 16.89
N SER A 218 2.33 -13.68 17.34
CA SER A 218 1.97 -13.14 18.65
C SER A 218 2.71 -13.85 19.79
N ARG A 219 2.79 -15.18 19.72
CA ARG A 219 3.57 -15.97 20.67
C ARG A 219 5.05 -15.62 20.58
N MET A 220 5.64 -15.62 19.40
CA MET A 220 7.08 -15.34 19.22
C MET A 220 7.48 -13.93 19.66
N ALA A 221 6.72 -12.91 19.27
CA ALA A 221 7.07 -11.50 19.45
C ALA A 221 6.62 -10.93 20.81
N PHE A 222 5.46 -11.39 21.33
CA PHE A 222 4.85 -10.82 22.54
C PHE A 222 4.69 -11.84 23.67
N GLY A 223 5.02 -13.11 23.45
CA GLY A 223 4.78 -14.17 24.43
C GLY A 223 3.30 -14.44 24.69
N ALA A 224 2.41 -13.98 23.81
CA ALA A 224 0.96 -14.04 24.00
C ALA A 224 0.31 -14.99 23.00
N ASP A 225 -0.45 -15.96 23.49
CA ASP A 225 -1.35 -16.78 22.66
C ASP A 225 -2.68 -16.03 22.52
N ILE A 226 -3.07 -15.74 21.29
CA ILE A 226 -4.29 -14.99 20.95
C ILE A 226 -5.46 -15.93 20.65
N GLY A 227 -5.23 -17.25 20.70
CA GLY A 227 -6.28 -18.25 20.47
C GLY A 227 -6.76 -18.32 19.03
N CYS A 228 -5.99 -17.80 18.07
CA CYS A 228 -6.35 -17.84 16.64
C CYS A 228 -6.34 -19.25 16.06
N LEU A 229 -5.53 -20.14 16.65
CA LEU A 229 -5.37 -21.53 16.23
C LEU A 229 -5.38 -22.44 17.46
N THR A 230 -6.30 -23.41 17.45
CA THR A 230 -6.42 -24.43 18.51
C THR A 230 -6.47 -25.83 17.91
N ASN A 231 -6.46 -26.86 18.75
CA ASN A 231 -6.59 -28.26 18.32
C ASN A 231 -8.04 -28.64 17.98
N ASP A 232 -9.02 -27.80 18.31
CA ASP A 232 -10.44 -28.03 18.04
C ASP A 232 -10.78 -27.49 16.64
N PRO A 233 -11.28 -28.31 15.70
CA PRO A 233 -11.73 -27.85 14.38
C PRO A 233 -12.73 -26.68 14.43
N ALA A 234 -13.53 -26.57 15.51
CA ALA A 234 -14.47 -25.47 15.69
C ALA A 234 -13.80 -24.08 15.71
N CYS A 235 -12.49 -24.01 15.97
CA CYS A 235 -11.78 -22.73 15.90
C CYS A 235 -11.72 -22.15 14.49
N LEU A 236 -11.91 -22.95 13.43
CA LEU A 236 -12.00 -22.45 12.06
C LEU A 236 -13.33 -21.74 11.78
N ASP A 237 -14.41 -22.18 12.42
CA ASP A 237 -15.74 -21.60 12.21
C ASP A 237 -15.96 -20.34 13.07
N MET A 238 -15.19 -20.18 14.14
CA MET A 238 -15.31 -19.07 15.08
C MET A 238 -14.32 -17.94 14.75
N PRO A 239 -14.80 -16.71 14.47
CA PRO A 239 -13.92 -15.57 14.26
C PRO A 239 -13.26 -15.15 15.57
N VAL A 240 -11.96 -14.84 15.53
CA VAL A 240 -11.25 -14.24 16.67
C VAL A 240 -11.31 -12.72 16.55
N GLU A 241 -11.91 -12.05 17.53
CA GLU A 241 -12.19 -10.62 17.50
C GLU A 241 -10.94 -9.78 17.20
N PHE A 242 -9.83 -10.05 17.89
CA PHE A 242 -8.56 -9.37 17.62
C PHE A 242 -8.07 -9.58 16.19
N ALA A 243 -8.16 -10.80 15.66
CA ALA A 243 -7.70 -11.14 14.33
C ALA A 243 -8.52 -10.42 13.24
N VAL A 244 -9.84 -10.38 13.40
CA VAL A 244 -10.76 -9.66 12.52
C VAL A 244 -10.50 -8.16 12.56
N ALA A 245 -10.38 -7.57 13.76
CA ALA A 245 -10.10 -6.14 13.92
C ALA A 245 -8.73 -5.76 13.33
N PHE A 246 -7.72 -6.61 13.52
CA PHE A 246 -6.38 -6.40 13.00
C PHE A 246 -6.31 -6.49 11.47
N ASP A 247 -6.94 -7.49 10.87
CA ASP A 247 -7.04 -7.62 9.40
C ASP A 247 -7.78 -6.42 8.78
N TYR A 248 -8.91 -6.03 9.38
CA TYR A 248 -9.65 -4.84 8.97
C TYR A 248 -8.77 -3.58 9.02
N ALA A 249 -8.07 -3.35 10.13
CA ALA A 249 -7.21 -2.19 10.29
C ALA A 249 -6.06 -2.17 9.26
N GLN A 250 -5.45 -3.32 8.96
CA GLN A 250 -4.43 -3.43 7.93
C GLN A 250 -4.97 -3.12 6.52
N ASN A 251 -6.18 -3.61 6.21
CA ASN A 251 -6.83 -3.32 4.94
C ASN A 251 -7.10 -1.81 4.79
N VAL A 252 -7.65 -1.18 5.84
CA VAL A 252 -7.93 0.26 5.84
C VAL A 252 -6.66 1.09 5.60
N ILE A 253 -5.54 0.80 6.28
CA ILE A 253 -4.30 1.57 6.06
C ILE A 253 -3.69 1.33 4.68
N ASN A 254 -3.83 0.12 4.11
CA ASN A 254 -3.34 -0.19 2.77
C ASN A 254 -4.13 0.55 1.68
N GLU A 255 -5.46 0.65 1.83
CA GLU A 255 -6.33 1.39 0.91
C GLU A 255 -6.00 2.88 0.86
N ARG A 256 -5.37 3.43 1.91
CA ARG A 256 -4.99 4.85 1.94
C ARG A 256 -3.84 5.23 1.00
N LEU A 257 -3.09 4.24 0.48
CA LEU A 257 -2.05 4.44 -0.53
C LEU A 257 -2.60 4.38 -1.97
N VAL A 258 -3.87 4.00 -2.13
CA VAL A 258 -4.54 3.80 -3.42
C VAL A 258 -5.39 4.99 -3.82
#